data_AF-K2DCL5-F1
#
_entry.id   AF-K2DCL5-F1
#
_cell.length_a   1.000
_cell.length_b   1.000
_cell.length_c   1.000
_cell.angle_alpha   90.00
_cell.angle_beta   90.00
_cell.angle_gamma   90.00
#
_symmetry.space_group_name_H-M   'P 1'
#
loop_
_entity.id
_entity.type
_entity.pdbx_description
1 polymer ?
#
loop_
_entity_poly.entity_id
_entity_poly.type
_entity_poly.pdbx_seq_one_letter_code
_entity_poly.pdbx_strand_id
1 'polypeptide(L)' 'MKLPNGSKTFISKEKLLNYILSEIHPVGKFKAKFFRNLGFDETVYPL' A
#
# COMPACT_ATOMS: atom_id res chain seq x y z
N MET A 1 -6.34 19.36 4.44
CA MET A 1 -7.63 18.95 5.07
C MET A 1 -7.33 17.85 6.07
N LYS A 2 -7.86 17.91 7.31
CA LYS A 2 -7.73 16.81 8.26
C LYS A 2 -8.77 15.74 7.89
N LEU A 3 -8.31 14.52 7.58
CA LEU A 3 -9.23 13.41 7.34
C LEU A 3 -9.80 12.93 8.68
N PRO A 4 -11.13 12.81 8.81
CA PRO A 4 -11.72 12.23 10.01
C PRO A 4 -11.21 10.79 10.18
N ASN A 5 -10.93 10.38 11.42
CA ASN A 5 -10.50 9.02 11.78
C ASN A 5 -9.19 8.52 11.12
N GLY A 6 -8.32 9.40 10.63
CA GLY A 6 -7.05 8.98 10.02
C GLY A 6 -6.16 8.13 10.95
N SER A 7 -6.16 8.42 12.25
CA SER A 7 -5.42 7.65 13.27
C SER A 7 -6.08 6.34 13.67
N LYS A 8 -7.34 6.10 13.29
CA LYS A 8 -8.10 4.86 13.58
C LYS A 8 -8.24 3.97 12.34
N THR A 9 -7.61 4.34 11.23
CA THR A 9 -7.69 3.59 9.99
C THR A 9 -6.80 2.35 10.07
N PHE A 10 -7.37 1.21 9.70
CA PHE A 10 -6.65 -0.05 9.55
C PHE A 10 -6.57 -0.41 8.06
N ILE A 11 -5.36 -0.74 7.59
CA ILE A 11 -5.14 -1.27 6.24
C ILE A 11 -4.73 -2.73 6.41
N SER A 12 -5.53 -3.65 5.86
CA SER A 12 -5.21 -5.07 5.94
C SER A 12 -3.93 -5.40 5.17
N LYS A 13 -3.22 -6.44 5.61
CA LYS A 13 -2.02 -6.96 4.93
C LYS A 13 -2.32 -7.32 3.47
N GLU A 14 -3.46 -7.96 3.22
CA GLU A 14 -3.92 -8.29 1.86
C GLU A 14 -4.10 -7.05 0.99
N LYS A 15 -4.73 -5.98 1.52
CA LYS A 15 -4.90 -4.74 0.76
C LYS A 15 -3.56 -4.07 0.48
N LEU A 16 -2.62 -4.16 1.42
CA LEU A 16 -1.28 -3.63 1.23
C LEU A 16 -0.53 -4.39 0.12
N LEU A 17 -0.44 -5.72 0.23
CA LEU A 17 0.36 -6.56 -0.66
C LEU A 17 -0.30 -6.81 -2.01
N ASN A 18 -1.60 -7.10 -2.03
CA ASN A 18 -2.31 -7.51 -3.25
C ASN A 18 -2.89 -6.32 -4.03
N TYR A 19 -2.89 -5.11 -3.46
CA TYR A 19 -3.40 -3.91 -4.15
C TYR A 19 -2.44 -2.72 -4.11
N ILE A 20 -2.03 -2.24 -2.93
CA ILE A 20 -1.26 -1.00 -2.82
C ILE A 20 0.17 -1.14 -3.37
N LEU A 21 0.84 -2.26 -3.08
CA LEU A 21 2.23 -2.54 -3.48
C LEU A 21 2.33 -3.54 -4.64
N SER A 22 1.19 -4.03 -5.14
CA SER A 22 1.12 -5.00 -6.24
C SER A 22 1.31 -4.32 -7.60
N GLU A 23 2.38 -4.68 -8.30
CA GLU A 23 2.63 -4.22 -9.68
C GLU A 23 1.76 -4.93 -10.73
N ILE A 24 1.19 -6.09 -10.37
CA ILE A 24 0.35 -6.89 -11.26
C ILE A 24 -1.14 -6.55 -11.14
N HIS A 25 -1.55 -5.87 -10.07
CA HIS A 25 -2.95 -5.52 -9.90
C HIS A 25 -3.39 -4.51 -10.98
N PRO A 26 -4.47 -4.78 -11.75
CA PRO A 26 -4.86 -3.95 -12.90
C PRO A 26 -4.96 -2.45 -12.62
N VAL A 27 -5.55 -2.10 -11.47
CA VAL A 27 -5.68 -0.72 -10.97
C VAL A 27 -4.57 -0.34 -9.97
N GLY A 28 -4.20 -1.24 -9.07
CA GLY A 28 -3.23 -1.03 -7.99
C GLY A 28 -1.81 -0.72 -8.47
N LYS A 29 -1.42 -1.19 -9.65
CA LYS A 29 -0.08 -0.99 -10.23
C LYS A 29 0.40 0.46 -10.26
N PHE A 30 -0.51 1.42 -10.47
CA PHE A 30 -0.17 2.84 -10.47
C PHE A 30 0.18 3.35 -9.06
N LYS A 31 -0.48 2.81 -8.04
CA LYS A 31 -0.16 3.09 -6.63
C LYS A 31 1.15 2.39 -6.25
N ALA A 32 1.33 1.14 -6.67
CA ALA A 32 2.55 0.38 -6.42
C ALA A 32 3.78 1.13 -6.93
N LYS A 33 3.74 1.63 -8.17
CA LYS A 33 4.83 2.45 -8.74
C LYS A 33 5.15 3.68 -7.90
N PHE A 34 4.13 4.40 -7.42
CA PHE A 34 4.32 5.57 -6.56
C PHE A 34 4.99 5.21 -5.23
N PHE A 35 4.49 4.19 -4.53
CA PHE A 35 4.99 3.80 -3.21
C PHE A 35 6.38 3.15 -3.28
N ARG A 36 6.65 2.32 -4.30
CA ARG A 36 7.98 1.74 -4.53
C ARG A 36 9.04 2.79 -4.82
N ASN A 37 8.70 3.84 -5.57
CA ASN A 37 9.61 4.97 -5.78
C ASN A 37 9.97 5.72 -4.47
N LEU A 38 9.18 5.55 -3.41
CA LEU A 38 9.46 6.09 -2.07
C LEU A 38 10.17 5.06 -1.17
N GLY A 39 10.51 3.87 -1.68
CA GLY A 39 11.17 2.80 -0.94
C GLY A 39 10.24 1.85 -0.20
N PHE A 40 8.93 1.87 -0.47
CA PHE A 40 7.99 0.90 0.10
C PHE A 40 7.82 -0.30 -0.82
N ASP A 41 8.13 -1.48 -0.31
CA ASP A 41 7.88 -2.74 -0.98
C ASP A 41 7.41 -3.83 0.02
N GLU A 42 7.14 -5.01 -0.52
CA GLU A 42 6.71 -6.21 0.19
C GLU A 42 7.78 -6.81 1.12
N THR A 43 9.03 -6.37 1.04
CA THR A 43 10.15 -6.93 1.81
C THR A 43 10.27 -6.35 3.22
N VAL A 44 9.65 -5.18 3.48
CA VAL A 44 9.68 -4.49 4.77
C VAL A 44 8.88 -5.23 5.87
N TYR A 45 8.15 -6.30 5.53
CA TYR A 45 7.46 -7.14 6.50
C TYR A 45 8.09 -8.54 6.57
N PRO A 46 9.22 -8.71 7.32
CA PRO A 46 9.62 -10.05 7.71
C PRO A 46 8.50 -10.66 8.54
N LEU A 47 8.12 -11.89 8.19
CA LEU A 47 7.16 -12.72 8.93
C LEU A 47 7.59 -12.89 10.39
#